data_AF-A0A4Q2X433-F1
#
_entry.id   AF-A0A4Q2X433-F1
#
_cell.length_a   1.000
_cell.length_b   1.000
_cell.length_c   1.000
_cell.angle_alpha   90.00
_cell.angle_beta   90.00
_cell.angle_gamma   90.00
#
_symmetry.space_group_name_H-M   'P 1'
#
loop_
_entity.id
_entity.type
_entity.pdbx_description
1 polymer ?
#
loop_
_entity_poly.entity_id
_entity_poly.type
_entity_poly.pdbx_seq_one_letter_code
_entity_poly.pdbx_strand_id
1 'polypeptide(L)'
;MAVIGGGPAGLRAAEVASGAGLQVTLYDAKPSVGRKFLVAGKGGLNLTHGESLDRFVTRYSGPEQPEGLWQEMIGEFDPVALRE
;
A
#
# COMPACT_ATOMS: atom_id res chain seq x y z
N MET A 1 -14.13 -8.75 -10.99
CA MET A 1 -12.74 -8.23 -11.00
C MET A 1 -11.85 -9.24 -10.28
N ALA A 2 -10.60 -9.41 -10.73
CA ALA A 2 -9.64 -10.30 -10.07
C ALA A 2 -8.45 -9.49 -9.54
N VAL A 3 -8.01 -9.79 -8.31
CA VAL A 3 -6.79 -9.26 -7.72
C VAL A 3 -5.84 -10.42 -7.45
N ILE A 4 -4.58 -10.29 -7.87
CA ILE A 4 -3.56 -11.34 -7.72
C ILE A 4 -2.52 -10.87 -6.70
N GLY A 5 -2.40 -11.61 -5.61
CA GLY A 5 -1.52 -11.34 -4.47
C GLY A 5 -2.27 -10.73 -3.28
N GLY A 6 -2.39 -11.48 -2.19
CA GLY A 6 -2.98 -11.07 -0.91
C GLY A 6 -1.97 -10.38 0.03
N GLY A 7 -1.05 -9.58 -0.52
CA GLY A 7 -0.22 -8.66 0.24
C GLY A 7 -0.96 -7.34 0.57
N PRO A 8 -0.29 -6.36 1.21
CA PRO A 8 -0.92 -5.08 1.59
C PRO A 8 -1.56 -4.35 0.40
N ALA A 9 -0.84 -4.25 -0.71
CA ALA A 9 -1.32 -3.57 -1.92
C ALA A 9 -2.56 -4.27 -2.51
N GLY A 10 -2.54 -5.60 -2.63
CA GLY A 10 -3.67 -6.34 -3.17
C GLY A 10 -4.88 -6.34 -2.25
N LEU A 11 -4.66 -6.40 -0.93
CA LEU A 11 -5.75 -6.28 0.06
C LEU A 11 -6.41 -4.90 -0.03
N ARG A 12 -5.62 -3.81 -0.08
CA ARG A 12 -6.16 -2.45 -0.24
C ARG A 12 -6.87 -2.27 -1.58
N ALA A 13 -6.32 -2.80 -2.67
CA ALA A 13 -6.98 -2.75 -3.98
C ALA A 13 -8.32 -3.49 -3.99
N ALA A 14 -8.38 -4.68 -3.36
CA ALA A 14 -9.62 -5.44 -3.25
C ALA A 14 -10.66 -4.73 -2.37
N GLU A 15 -10.23 -4.11 -1.28
CA GLU A 15 -11.09 -3.30 -0.39
C GLU A 15 -11.71 -2.12 -1.14
N VAL A 16 -10.88 -1.28 -1.81
CA VAL A 16 -11.36 -0.11 -2.55
C VAL A 16 -12.34 -0.52 -3.65
N ALA A 17 -12.00 -1.56 -4.43
CA ALA A 17 -12.87 -2.04 -5.50
C ALA A 17 -14.19 -2.63 -4.97
N SER A 18 -14.14 -3.38 -3.87
CA SER A 18 -15.34 -3.92 -3.23
C SER A 18 -16.21 -2.81 -2.62
N GLY A 19 -15.60 -1.78 -2.04
CA GLY A 19 -16.28 -0.59 -1.50
C GLY A 19 -17.02 0.20 -2.60
N ALA A 20 -16.51 0.16 -3.83
CA ALA A 20 -17.18 0.69 -5.01
C ALA A 20 -18.30 -0.21 -5.57
N GLY A 21 -18.64 -1.32 -4.88
CA GLY A 21 -19.72 -2.24 -5.27
C GLY A 21 -19.33 -3.30 -6.32
N LEU A 22 -18.05 -3.42 -6.65
CA LEU A 22 -17.59 -4.45 -7.58
C LEU A 22 -17.47 -5.80 -6.88
N GLN A 23 -17.85 -6.88 -7.57
CA GLN A 23 -17.53 -8.23 -7.13
C GLN A 23 -16.04 -8.51 -7.40
N VAL A 24 -15.28 -8.71 -6.34
CA VAL A 24 -13.82 -8.93 -6.37
C VAL A 24 -13.49 -10.35 -5.91
N THR A 25 -12.69 -11.05 -6.70
CA THR A 25 -12.05 -12.31 -6.29
C THR A 25 -10.56 -12.06 -6.07
N LEU A 26 -10.08 -12.34 -4.86
CA LEU A 26 -8.66 -12.24 -4.50
C LEU A 26 -7.99 -13.61 -4.56
N TYR A 27 -6.88 -13.69 -5.29
CA TYR A 27 -6.07 -14.89 -5.42
C TYR A 27 -4.74 -14.69 -4.70
N ASP A 28 -4.29 -15.68 -3.94
CA ASP A 28 -2.93 -15.70 -3.37
C ASP A 28 -2.32 -17.10 -3.56
N ALA A 29 -1.01 -17.15 -3.75
CA ALA A 29 -0.29 -18.42 -3.91
C ALA A 29 -0.10 -19.19 -2.59
N LYS A 30 -0.30 -18.53 -1.44
CA LYS A 30 -0.17 -19.10 -0.10
C LYS A 30 -1.55 -19.33 0.54
N PRO A 31 -1.65 -20.26 1.51
CA PRO A 31 -2.91 -20.57 2.18
C PRO A 31 -3.52 -19.43 3.02
N SER A 32 -2.77 -18.36 3.29
CA SER A 32 -3.25 -17.22 4.07
C SER A 32 -2.68 -15.91 3.52
N VAL A 33 -3.52 -14.88 3.49
CA VAL A 33 -3.15 -13.52 3.08
C VAL A 33 -2.31 -12.81 4.14
N GLY A 34 -1.68 -11.69 3.77
CA GLY A 34 -1.06 -10.75 4.71
C GLY A 34 0.15 -11.30 5.48
N ARG A 35 0.66 -12.50 5.19
CA ARG A 35 1.65 -13.16 6.06
C ARG A 35 2.93 -12.34 6.28
N LYS A 36 3.47 -11.68 5.26
CA LYS A 36 4.61 -10.75 5.42
C LYS A 36 4.22 -9.46 6.13
N PHE A 37 2.99 -9.00 5.92
CA PHE A 37 2.46 -7.77 6.51
C PHE A 37 2.22 -7.91 8.02
N LEU A 38 1.66 -9.04 8.45
CA LEU A 38 1.42 -9.36 9.87
C LEU A 38 2.72 -9.53 10.68
N VAL A 39 3.84 -9.80 10.00
CA VAL A 39 5.16 -9.92 10.62
C VAL A 39 6.00 -8.64 10.44
N ALA A 40 5.49 -7.62 9.72
CA ALA A 40 6.18 -6.36 9.53
C ALA A 40 6.41 -5.66 10.88
N GLY A 41 7.63 -5.17 11.10
CA GLY A 41 8.04 -4.61 12.40
C GLY A 41 8.23 -5.66 13.51
N LYS A 42 8.28 -6.96 13.17
CA LYS A 42 8.42 -8.14 14.06
C LYS A 42 7.28 -8.37 15.07
N GLY A 43 6.16 -7.65 14.97
CA GLY A 43 4.95 -7.88 15.78
C GLY A 43 4.22 -6.60 16.20
N GLY A 44 4.86 -5.44 16.02
CA GLY A 44 4.28 -4.11 16.28
C GLY A 44 3.66 -3.44 15.04
N LEU A 45 3.39 -4.20 13.97
CA LEU A 45 2.69 -3.79 12.75
C LEU A 45 3.13 -2.40 12.22
N ASN A 46 4.35 -2.30 11.67
CA ASN A 46 4.83 -1.04 11.08
C ASN A 46 4.09 -0.75 9.76
N LEU A 47 2.98 -0.01 9.85
CA LEU A 47 2.06 0.26 8.74
C LEU A 47 2.51 1.42 7.86
N THR A 48 3.01 2.50 8.45
CA THR A 48 3.41 3.73 7.76
C THR A 48 4.42 4.52 8.57
N HIS A 49 5.03 5.55 7.98
CA HIS A 49 5.92 6.46 8.69
C HIS A 49 5.17 7.75 9.10
N GLY A 50 5.49 8.26 10.30
CA GLY A 50 4.85 9.45 10.88
C GLY A 50 5.26 10.80 10.26
N GLU A 51 6.10 10.82 9.23
CA GLU A 51 6.67 12.06 8.69
C GLU A 51 5.71 12.78 7.73
N SER A 52 5.95 14.07 7.46
CA SER A 52 5.18 14.83 6.47
C SER A 52 5.39 14.28 5.06
N LEU A 53 4.41 14.44 4.17
CA LEU A 53 4.51 13.99 2.78
C LEU A 53 5.78 14.54 2.10
N ASP A 54 6.06 15.84 2.24
CA ASP A 54 7.25 16.50 1.67
C ASP A 54 8.57 15.82 2.10
N ARG A 55 8.62 15.28 3.32
CA ARG A 55 9.80 14.54 3.81
C ARG A 55 9.77 13.10 3.34
N PHE A 56 8.60 12.46 3.37
CA PHE A 56 8.41 11.06 3.02
C PHE A 56 8.80 10.76 1.57
N VAL A 57 8.41 11.62 0.63
CA VAL A 57 8.72 11.43 -0.80
C VAL A 57 10.23 11.39 -1.08
N THR A 58 11.04 12.09 -0.27
CA THR A 58 12.52 12.08 -0.41
C THR A 58 13.16 10.74 -0.08
N ARG A 59 12.44 9.81 0.56
CA ARG A 59 12.91 8.45 0.84
C ARG A 59 12.95 7.58 -0.41
N TYR A 60 12.23 7.99 -1.46
CA TYR A 60 12.11 7.26 -2.70
C TYR A 60 12.84 8.01 -3.81
N SER A 61 13.91 7.41 -4.30
CA SER A 61 14.72 7.94 -5.39
C SER A 61 15.37 6.78 -6.14
N GLY A 62 15.61 6.94 -7.44
CA GLY A 62 16.34 5.99 -8.25
C GLY A 62 16.98 6.69 -9.45
N PRO A 63 18.00 6.07 -10.07
CA PRO A 63 18.54 6.59 -11.32
C PRO A 63 17.41 6.71 -12.36
N GLU A 64 17.42 7.81 -13.11
CA GLU A 64 16.45 8.10 -14.19
C GLU A 64 14.99 8.30 -13.73
N GLN A 65 14.72 8.43 -12.43
CA GLN A 65 13.37 8.78 -11.96
C GLN A 65 13.06 10.27 -12.22
N PRO A 66 11.91 10.59 -12.83
CA PRO A 66 11.46 11.97 -12.97
C PRO A 66 11.33 12.66 -11.61
N GLU A 67 11.68 13.95 -11.58
CA GLU A 67 11.46 14.79 -10.41
C GLU A 67 9.95 14.87 -10.11
N GLY A 68 9.58 14.76 -8.83
CA GLY A 68 8.19 14.84 -8.39
C GLY A 68 7.33 13.58 -8.58
N LEU A 69 7.85 12.51 -9.22
CA LEU A 69 7.09 11.27 -9.49
C LEU A 69 6.37 10.75 -8.24
N TRP A 70 7.10 10.58 -7.14
CA TRP A 70 6.51 10.04 -5.92
C TRP A 70 5.47 10.97 -5.31
N GLN A 71 5.69 12.28 -5.36
CA GLN A 71 4.72 13.25 -4.84
C GLN A 71 3.39 13.19 -5.59
N GLU A 72 3.44 12.99 -6.91
CA GLU A 72 2.25 12.76 -7.73
C GLU A 72 1.60 11.40 -7.41
N MET A 73 2.38 10.32 -7.36
CA MET A 73 1.84 8.96 -7.19
C MET A 73 1.17 8.70 -5.84
N ILE A 74 1.67 9.32 -4.76
CA ILE A 74 1.16 9.07 -3.39
C ILE A 74 0.47 10.29 -2.78
N GLY A 75 0.26 11.37 -3.54
CA GLY A 75 -0.37 12.60 -3.03
C GLY A 75 -1.81 12.40 -2.54
N GLU A 76 -2.57 11.51 -3.19
CA GLU A 76 -3.96 11.19 -2.79
C GLU A 76 -4.06 10.04 -1.77
N PHE A 77 -2.96 9.33 -1.54
CA PHE A 77 -2.88 8.23 -0.56
C PHE A 77 -1.58 8.34 0.24
N ASP A 78 -1.51 9.43 1.00
CA ASP A 78 -0.31 9.85 1.71
C ASP A 78 -0.15 9.12 3.07
N PRO A 79 0.94 9.38 3.81
CA PRO A 79 1.13 8.77 5.13
C PRO A 79 0.10 9.18 6.19
N VAL A 80 -0.71 10.21 5.96
CA VAL A 80 -1.78 10.67 6.86
C VAL A 80 -3.06 9.89 6.59
N ALA A 81 -3.41 9.67 5.33
CA ALA A 81 -4.59 8.90 4.91
C ALA A 81 -4.63 7.47 5.46
N LEU A 82 -3.47 6.89 5.80
CA LEU A 82 -3.35 5.57 6.44
C LEU A 82 -3.62 5.55 7.95
N ARG A 83 -3.85 6.71 8.59
CA ARG A 83 -4.06 6.84 10.03
C ARG A 83 -5.50 7.20 10.42
N GLU A 84 -6.34 7.50 9.43
CA GLU A 84 -7.78 7.76 9.60
C GLU A 84 -8.59 6.48 9.38
#